data_AF-A0A1G7DSX2-F1
#
_entry.id   AF-A0A1G7DSX2-F1
#
_cell.length_a   1.000
_cell.length_b   1.000
_cell.length_c   1.000
_cell.angle_alpha   90.00
_cell.angle_beta   90.00
_cell.angle_gamma   90.00
#
_symmetry.space_group_name_H-M   'P 1'
#
loop_
_entity.id
_entity.type
_entity.pdbx_description
1 polymer ?
#
loop_
_entity_poly.entity_id
_entity_poly.type
_entity_poly.pdbx_seq_one_letter_code
_entity_poly.pdbx_strand_id
1 'polypeptide(L)'
;MRQGDVLARSGILIDNGRALSVVGNKNVSMLHFETYDGSGGFSPNSKLNGSGLRSPFYRRADLMDSLAILQEGYRATFLDARPLPPLGNRIPIDQLKTSTQGKEFIKGWEGVHYDEDRSHTFYYDDSKNYCTVGWGHLVQMKSCSALGYTAMSSKISVSQAQTLFETDVRDIEERVRKAIHVPLYQQEFDALVSLAFRAANTSHR
;
A
#
# COMPACT_ATOMS: atom_id res chain seq x y z
N MET A 1 -5.52 3.86 0.04
CA MET A 1 -5.23 4.92 -0.96
C MET A 1 -5.96 4.48 -2.24
N ARG A 2 -6.81 5.28 -2.87
CA ARG A 2 -7.68 4.88 -3.99
C ARG A 2 -6.95 4.97 -5.34
N GLN A 3 -7.50 4.31 -6.36
CA GLN A 3 -7.03 4.39 -7.73
C GLN A 3 -7.14 5.84 -8.24
N GLY A 4 -6.01 6.40 -8.73
CA GLY A 4 -5.90 7.81 -9.12
C GLY A 4 -5.31 8.72 -8.04
N ASP A 5 -5.04 8.19 -6.84
CA ASP A 5 -4.39 8.96 -5.79
C ASP A 5 -2.94 9.28 -6.19
N VAL A 6 -2.58 10.55 -6.03
CA VAL A 6 -1.24 11.04 -6.31
C VAL A 6 -0.31 10.54 -5.21
N LEU A 7 0.59 9.61 -5.57
CA LEU A 7 1.56 9.00 -4.65
C LEU A 7 2.56 10.00 -4.08
N ALA A 8 2.91 11.02 -4.87
CA ALA A 8 3.71 12.16 -4.45
C ALA A 8 3.51 13.31 -5.44
N ARG A 9 3.47 14.55 -4.93
CA ARG A 9 3.56 15.77 -5.75
C ARG A 9 4.96 16.34 -5.58
N SER A 10 5.69 16.47 -6.68
CA SER A 10 6.91 17.28 -6.69
C SER A 10 6.52 18.76 -6.63
N GLY A 11 7.11 19.51 -5.70
CA GLY A 11 6.86 20.94 -5.53
C GLY A 11 8.16 21.73 -5.71
N ILE A 12 8.04 22.94 -6.26
CA ILE A 12 9.12 23.92 -6.27
C ILE A 12 9.17 24.55 -4.89
N LEU A 13 10.35 24.69 -4.30
CA LEU A 13 10.49 25.38 -3.01
C LEU A 13 10.01 26.83 -3.16
N ILE A 14 9.16 27.34 -2.27
CA ILE A 14 8.59 28.69 -2.35
C ILE A 14 9.03 29.49 -1.12
N ASP A 15 9.51 30.72 -1.34
CA ASP A 15 9.73 31.74 -0.31
C ASP A 15 8.84 32.96 -0.61
N ASN A 16 8.00 33.35 0.35
CA ASN A 16 7.04 34.47 0.23
C ASN A 16 6.23 34.46 -1.08
N GLY A 17 5.77 33.29 -1.52
CA GLY A 17 4.95 33.14 -2.74
C GLY A 17 5.75 33.11 -4.04
N ARG A 18 7.08 33.15 -4.00
CA ARG A 18 7.95 33.04 -5.18
C ARG A 18 8.79 31.77 -5.15
N ALA A 19 9.00 31.15 -6.31
CA ALA A 19 9.89 30.00 -6.44
C ALA A 19 11.32 30.38 -5.99
N LEU A 20 11.82 29.70 -4.97
CA LEU A 20 13.16 29.87 -4.44
C LEU A 20 14.16 29.14 -5.34
N SER A 21 14.97 29.92 -6.06
CA SER A 21 16.10 29.41 -6.86
C SER A 21 17.37 29.38 -6.01
N VAL A 22 17.63 28.26 -5.33
CA VAL A 22 18.75 28.14 -4.37
C VAL A 22 20.10 27.90 -5.08
N VAL A 23 20.09 27.38 -6.32
CA VAL A 23 21.32 27.07 -7.07
C VAL A 23 21.22 27.57 -8.52
N GLY A 24 21.92 28.66 -8.83
CA GLY A 24 22.23 29.10 -10.20
C GLY A 24 21.05 29.11 -11.19
N ASN A 25 19.95 29.79 -10.87
CA ASN A 25 18.73 29.90 -11.70
C ASN A 25 18.03 28.56 -12.02
N LYS A 26 18.27 27.50 -11.25
CA LYS A 26 17.57 26.21 -11.40
C LYS A 26 16.42 26.09 -10.42
N ASN A 27 15.29 25.56 -10.89
CA ASN A 27 14.17 25.17 -10.03
C ASN A 27 14.60 24.01 -9.13
N VAL A 28 14.48 24.19 -7.81
CA VAL A 28 14.73 23.14 -6.84
C VAL A 28 13.41 22.45 -6.53
N SER A 29 13.36 21.15 -6.82
CA SER A 29 12.25 20.28 -6.43
C SER A 29 12.66 19.45 -5.22
N MET A 30 11.82 19.41 -4.18
CA MET A 30 12.07 18.56 -3.01
C MET A 30 11.30 17.24 -3.17
N LEU A 31 12.01 16.13 -3.01
CA LEU A 31 11.42 14.82 -2.84
C LEU A 31 11.35 14.53 -1.33
N HIS A 32 10.14 14.40 -0.79
CA HIS A 32 9.90 14.16 0.63
C HIS A 32 9.54 12.69 0.84
N PHE A 33 10.23 12.01 1.76
CA PHE A 33 9.95 10.63 2.17
C PHE A 33 9.57 10.59 3.65
N GLU A 34 8.39 10.04 3.93
CA GLU A 34 7.92 9.74 5.28
C GLU A 34 7.89 8.23 5.47
N THR A 35 8.50 7.77 6.56
CA THR A 35 8.54 6.36 6.95
C THR A 35 7.81 6.20 8.26
N TYR A 36 6.96 5.19 8.38
CA TYR A 36 6.10 4.98 9.55
C TYR A 36 6.33 3.59 10.14
N ASP A 37 6.38 3.47 11.46
CA ASP A 37 6.58 2.16 12.13
C ASP A 37 5.33 1.26 12.11
N GLY A 38 4.17 1.83 11.77
CA GLY A 38 2.89 1.13 11.64
C GLY A 38 2.09 1.00 12.95
N SER A 39 2.59 1.47 14.08
CA SER A 39 1.88 1.48 15.37
C SER A 39 0.60 2.31 15.33
N GLY A 40 0.52 3.31 14.44
CA GLY A 40 -0.70 4.08 14.14
C GLY A 40 -1.61 3.45 13.08
N GLY A 41 -1.31 2.23 12.64
CA GLY A 41 -1.98 1.51 11.55
C GLY A 41 -1.55 1.96 10.15
N PHE A 42 -1.90 1.18 9.13
CA PHE A 42 -1.44 1.41 7.75
C PHE A 42 -2.38 2.30 6.91
N SER A 43 -3.35 2.97 7.55
CA SER A 43 -4.24 3.88 6.84
C SER A 43 -3.48 5.14 6.39
N PRO A 44 -3.58 5.55 5.11
CA PRO A 44 -3.02 6.84 4.66
C PRO A 44 -3.77 8.05 5.23
N ASN A 45 -4.97 7.84 5.80
CA ASN A 45 -5.78 8.90 6.42
C ASN A 45 -5.69 8.88 7.96
N SER A 46 -4.64 8.29 8.53
CA SER A 46 -4.44 8.28 9.98
C SER A 46 -4.39 9.71 10.54
N LYS A 47 -5.06 9.93 11.68
CA LYS A 47 -5.10 11.25 12.34
C LYS A 47 -3.69 11.69 12.71
N LEU A 48 -3.35 12.95 12.41
CA LEU A 48 -2.13 13.59 12.90
C LEU A 48 -2.27 13.76 14.42
N ASN A 49 -1.38 13.14 15.19
CA ASN A 49 -1.48 13.00 16.65
C ASN A 49 -0.16 13.23 17.38
N GLY A 50 0.82 13.88 16.75
CA GLY A 50 2.04 14.34 17.40
C GLY A 50 1.73 15.35 18.51
N SER A 51 1.61 14.87 19.75
CA SER A 51 1.10 15.57 20.94
C SER A 51 1.93 16.76 21.45
N GLY A 52 2.86 17.29 20.65
CA GLY A 52 3.73 18.40 21.05
C GLY A 52 4.18 19.33 19.93
N LEU A 53 3.70 19.15 18.69
CA LEU A 53 4.15 19.95 17.56
C LEU A 53 3.19 21.09 17.28
N ARG A 54 3.73 22.30 17.12
CA ARG A 54 2.97 23.48 16.73
C ARG A 54 2.70 23.44 15.23
N SER A 55 1.54 23.94 14.81
CA SER A 55 1.26 24.23 13.39
C SER A 55 2.46 24.97 12.76
N PRO A 56 2.90 24.61 11.54
CA PRO A 56 2.32 23.64 10.59
C PRO A 56 2.86 22.19 10.71
N PHE A 57 3.64 21.87 11.75
CA PHE A 57 4.40 20.60 11.83
C PHE A 57 3.62 19.42 12.40
N TYR A 58 2.30 19.40 12.27
CA TYR A 58 1.49 18.26 12.69
C TYR A 58 1.86 17.03 11.88
N ARG A 59 2.21 15.95 12.57
CA ARG A 59 2.58 14.67 11.97
C ARG A 59 1.98 13.52 12.77
N ARG A 60 1.98 12.33 12.18
CA ARG A 60 1.60 11.12 12.92
C ARG A 60 2.68 10.81 13.96
N ALA A 61 2.25 10.26 15.10
CA ALA A 61 3.14 9.88 16.20
C ALA A 61 4.07 8.71 15.85
N ASP A 62 3.71 7.90 14.85
CA ASP A 62 4.47 6.77 14.36
C ASP A 62 5.41 7.11 13.19
N LEU A 63 5.63 8.39 12.90
CA LEU A 63 6.62 8.84 11.93
C LEU A 63 8.03 8.54 12.46
N MET A 64 8.77 7.73 11.72
CA MET A 64 10.18 7.41 11.94
C MET A 64 11.08 8.41 11.22
N ASP A 65 12.30 8.59 11.74
CA ASP A 65 13.35 9.34 11.06
C ASP A 65 13.81 8.58 9.80
N SER A 66 13.55 9.15 8.63
CA SER A 66 13.91 8.56 7.34
C SER A 66 15.40 8.73 6.99
N LEU A 67 16.17 9.47 7.79
CA LEU A 67 17.58 9.77 7.52
C LEU A 67 18.42 8.51 7.32
N ALA A 68 18.19 7.46 8.12
CA ALA A 68 18.93 6.20 7.99
C ALA A 68 18.69 5.52 6.63
N ILE A 69 17.44 5.49 6.16
CA ILE A 69 17.07 4.90 4.86
C ILE A 69 17.59 5.77 3.70
N LEU A 70 17.52 7.10 3.83
CA LEU A 70 18.05 8.02 2.82
C LEU A 70 19.58 7.93 2.72
N GLN A 71 20.27 7.81 3.85
CA GLN A 71 21.71 7.62 3.89
C GLN A 71 22.11 6.27 3.29
N GLU A 72 21.35 5.21 3.55
CA GLU A 72 21.55 3.90 2.93
C GLU A 72 21.41 3.99 1.41
N GLY A 73 20.28 4.52 0.92
CA GLY A 73 20.03 4.64 -0.51
C GLY A 73 21.06 5.51 -1.23
N TYR A 74 21.49 6.61 -0.60
CA TYR A 74 22.57 7.46 -1.13
C TYR A 74 23.89 6.69 -1.23
N ARG A 75 24.27 5.98 -0.18
CA ARG A 75 25.51 5.19 -0.15
C ARG A 75 25.48 4.07 -1.18
N ALA A 76 24.38 3.34 -1.29
CA ALA A 76 24.22 2.26 -2.26
C ALA A 76 24.24 2.77 -3.71
N THR A 77 23.63 3.93 -3.98
CA THR A 77 23.48 4.46 -5.36
C THR A 77 24.71 5.23 -5.84
N PHE A 78 25.31 6.06 -4.99
CA PHE A 78 26.32 7.03 -5.40
C PHE A 78 27.73 6.72 -4.91
N LEU A 79 27.88 5.82 -3.95
CA LEU A 79 29.18 5.52 -3.33
C LEU A 79 29.62 4.06 -3.55
N ASP A 80 28.92 3.31 -4.41
CA ASP A 80 29.10 1.86 -4.60
C ASP A 80 29.19 1.09 -3.27
N ALA A 81 28.55 1.63 -2.22
CA ALA A 81 28.59 1.02 -0.92
C ALA A 81 27.83 -0.30 -0.99
N ARG A 82 28.35 -1.33 -0.33
CA ARG A 82 27.59 -2.56 -0.17
C ARG A 82 26.24 -2.22 0.48
N PRO A 83 25.11 -2.66 -0.10
CA PRO A 83 23.80 -2.48 0.51
C PRO A 83 23.82 -2.97 1.95
N LEU A 84 22.95 -2.41 2.81
CA LEU A 84 22.79 -2.99 4.14
C LEU A 84 22.51 -4.49 4.01
N PRO A 85 23.16 -5.33 4.83
CA PRO A 85 22.89 -6.75 4.82
C PRO A 85 21.39 -6.92 5.08
N PRO A 86 20.65 -7.53 4.13
CA PRO A 86 19.22 -7.71 4.26
C PRO A 86 18.92 -8.49 5.55
N LEU A 87 17.82 -8.12 6.21
CA LEU A 87 17.38 -8.81 7.41
C LEU A 87 16.94 -10.24 7.04
N GLY A 88 17.62 -11.23 7.61
CA GLY A 88 17.31 -12.66 7.41
C GLY A 88 18.08 -13.32 6.27
N ASN A 89 17.63 -14.53 5.92
CA ASN A 89 18.21 -15.34 4.85
C ASN A 89 17.30 -15.33 3.62
N ARG A 90 17.88 -15.54 2.44
CA ARG A 90 17.09 -15.84 1.24
C ARG A 90 16.45 -17.21 1.39
N ILE A 91 15.18 -17.30 1.04
CA ILE A 91 14.35 -18.50 1.13
C ILE A 91 14.04 -18.94 -0.30
N PRO A 92 14.12 -20.24 -0.60
CA PRO A 92 13.62 -20.79 -1.86
C PRO A 92 12.18 -20.37 -2.15
N ILE A 93 11.88 -20.04 -3.41
CA ILE A 93 10.61 -19.40 -3.81
C ILE A 93 9.38 -20.29 -3.52
N ASP A 94 9.55 -21.60 -3.54
CA ASP A 94 8.54 -22.62 -3.23
C ASP A 94 8.18 -22.68 -1.74
N GLN A 95 9.06 -22.20 -0.87
CA GLN A 95 8.86 -22.14 0.59
C GLN A 95 8.26 -20.80 1.04
N LEU A 96 8.21 -19.81 0.16
CA LEU A 96 7.69 -18.48 0.46
C LEU A 96 6.16 -18.41 0.34
N LYS A 97 5.55 -17.78 1.35
CA LYS A 97 4.14 -17.37 1.40
C LYS A 97 4.07 -15.93 1.86
N THR A 98 3.01 -15.22 1.53
CA THR A 98 2.83 -13.86 2.00
C THR A 98 2.72 -13.86 3.52
N SER A 99 3.57 -13.07 4.17
CA SER A 99 3.59 -12.97 5.63
C SER A 99 2.31 -12.35 6.17
N THR A 100 2.07 -12.50 7.48
CA THR A 100 0.97 -11.79 8.15
C THR A 100 1.08 -10.28 7.96
N GLN A 101 2.29 -9.71 8.09
CA GLN A 101 2.51 -8.27 7.88
C GLN A 101 2.23 -7.86 6.43
N GLY A 102 2.64 -8.68 5.45
CA GLY A 102 2.35 -8.46 4.04
C GLY A 102 0.85 -8.46 3.74
N LYS A 103 0.09 -9.40 4.33
CA LYS A 103 -1.37 -9.46 4.20
C LYS A 103 -2.05 -8.25 4.82
N GLU A 104 -1.64 -7.84 6.01
CA GLU A 104 -2.19 -6.64 6.68
C GLU A 104 -1.86 -5.37 5.90
N PHE A 105 -0.69 -5.29 5.27
CA PHE A 105 -0.33 -4.19 4.38
C PHE A 105 -1.27 -4.14 3.15
N ILE A 106 -1.50 -5.26 2.47
CA ILE A 106 -2.41 -5.33 1.31
C ILE A 106 -3.82 -4.90 1.72
N LYS A 107 -4.36 -5.44 2.81
CA LYS A 107 -5.69 -5.07 3.34
C LYS A 107 -5.79 -3.59 3.67
N GLY A 108 -4.77 -3.05 4.33
CA GLY A 108 -4.70 -1.63 4.69
C GLY A 108 -4.64 -0.72 3.46
N TRP A 109 -4.01 -1.19 2.39
CA TRP A 109 -3.88 -0.44 1.14
C TRP A 109 -5.17 -0.42 0.31
N GLU A 110 -5.75 -1.58 0.03
CA GLU A 110 -6.98 -1.72 -0.77
C GLU A 110 -8.16 -0.99 -0.11
N GLY A 111 -8.22 -1.03 1.22
CA GLY A 111 -9.36 -0.53 1.99
C GLY A 111 -10.56 -1.47 1.91
N VAL A 112 -11.58 -1.19 2.72
CA VAL A 112 -12.78 -2.04 2.84
C VAL A 112 -13.95 -1.23 3.40
N HIS A 113 -15.16 -1.54 2.93
CA HIS A 113 -16.39 -0.91 3.35
C HIS A 113 -17.04 -1.71 4.48
N TYR A 114 -16.65 -1.44 5.72
CA TYR A 114 -17.25 -2.09 6.89
C TYR A 114 -18.63 -1.50 7.25
N ASP A 115 -19.47 -2.30 7.92
CA ASP A 115 -20.56 -1.79 8.74
C ASP A 115 -20.07 -1.16 10.05
N GLU A 116 -20.98 -0.55 10.81
CA GLU A 116 -20.65 0.27 11.99
C GLU A 116 -19.83 -0.48 13.04
N ASP A 117 -20.16 -1.76 13.27
CA ASP A 117 -19.48 -2.64 14.23
C ASP A 117 -18.31 -3.43 13.62
N ARG A 118 -18.03 -3.25 12.32
CA ARG A 118 -17.01 -3.96 11.55
C ARG A 118 -17.13 -5.48 11.59
N SER A 119 -18.35 -5.99 11.77
CA SER A 119 -18.62 -7.42 11.70
C SER A 119 -18.88 -7.91 10.27
N HIS A 120 -19.21 -7.00 9.36
CA HIS A 120 -19.47 -7.27 7.95
C HIS A 120 -18.78 -6.29 7.01
N THR A 121 -18.69 -6.68 5.74
CA THR A 121 -18.25 -5.82 4.64
C THR A 121 -19.36 -5.71 3.60
N PHE A 122 -19.58 -4.51 3.08
CA PHE A 122 -20.59 -4.25 2.04
C PHE A 122 -20.11 -4.66 0.66
N TYR A 123 -21.05 -5.11 -0.17
CA TYR A 123 -20.88 -5.09 -1.61
C TYR A 123 -20.85 -3.64 -2.11
N TYR A 124 -20.04 -3.37 -3.13
CA TYR A 124 -19.96 -2.06 -3.76
C TYR A 124 -19.61 -2.19 -5.24
N ASP A 125 -20.05 -1.22 -6.04
CA ASP A 125 -19.62 -1.10 -7.43
C ASP A 125 -18.28 -0.35 -7.47
N ASP A 126 -17.28 -0.93 -8.14
CA ASP A 126 -15.98 -0.30 -8.28
C ASP A 126 -15.99 0.84 -9.31
N SER A 127 -14.82 1.45 -9.58
CA SER A 127 -14.69 2.56 -10.55
C SER A 127 -15.10 2.21 -11.98
N LYS A 128 -15.29 0.91 -12.27
CA LYS A 128 -15.74 0.39 -13.57
C LYS A 128 -17.14 -0.22 -13.51
N ASN A 129 -17.86 0.02 -12.42
CA ASN A 129 -19.21 -0.49 -12.18
C ASN A 129 -19.28 -2.03 -12.09
N TYR A 130 -18.21 -2.65 -11.59
CA TYR A 130 -18.17 -4.08 -11.30
C TYR A 130 -18.36 -4.37 -9.83
N CYS A 131 -19.17 -5.38 -9.53
CA CYS A 131 -19.52 -5.72 -8.17
C CYS A 131 -18.32 -6.31 -7.45
N THR A 132 -17.97 -5.67 -6.34
CA THR A 132 -16.78 -5.97 -5.53
C THR A 132 -17.19 -6.08 -4.07
N VAL A 133 -16.46 -6.88 -3.28
CA VAL A 133 -16.70 -7.04 -1.84
C VAL A 133 -15.39 -7.27 -1.07
N GLY A 134 -15.40 -7.02 0.24
CA GLY A 134 -14.24 -7.25 1.10
C GLY A 134 -13.04 -6.37 0.72
N TRP A 135 -11.85 -6.98 0.65
CA TRP A 135 -10.60 -6.30 0.28
C TRP A 135 -10.34 -6.37 -1.23
N GLY A 136 -11.28 -5.86 -2.02
CA GLY A 136 -11.11 -5.74 -3.48
C GLY A 136 -11.44 -7.01 -4.28
N HIS A 137 -12.16 -7.97 -3.70
CA HIS A 137 -12.55 -9.20 -4.40
C HIS A 137 -13.60 -8.91 -5.47
N LEU A 138 -13.26 -9.12 -6.74
CA LEU A 138 -14.17 -8.98 -7.87
C LEU A 138 -15.16 -10.15 -7.92
N VAL A 139 -16.43 -9.89 -7.62
CA VAL A 139 -17.49 -10.90 -7.67
C VAL A 139 -17.78 -11.28 -9.12
N GLN A 140 -18.04 -10.27 -9.96
CA GLN A 140 -18.24 -10.44 -11.40
C GLN A 140 -18.10 -9.09 -12.12
N MET A 141 -17.79 -9.11 -13.42
CA MET A 141 -17.75 -7.93 -14.30
C MET A 141 -19.17 -7.42 -14.67
N LYS A 142 -20.01 -7.22 -13.66
CA LYS A 142 -21.37 -6.67 -13.72
C LYS A 142 -21.62 -5.88 -12.44
N SER A 143 -22.51 -4.89 -12.48
CA SER A 143 -22.87 -4.16 -11.27
C SER A 143 -23.51 -5.06 -10.22
N CYS A 144 -23.41 -4.67 -8.96
CA CYS A 144 -24.02 -5.40 -7.85
C CYS A 144 -25.53 -5.56 -8.03
N SER A 145 -26.21 -4.53 -8.53
CA SER A 145 -27.64 -4.58 -8.85
C SER A 145 -27.99 -5.65 -9.88
N ALA A 146 -27.15 -5.83 -10.90
CA ALA A 146 -27.36 -6.85 -11.94
C ALA A 146 -27.14 -8.28 -11.44
N LEU A 147 -26.46 -8.44 -10.29
CA LEU A 147 -26.24 -9.71 -9.61
C LEU A 147 -27.25 -9.96 -8.48
N GLY A 148 -28.21 -9.05 -8.26
CA GLY A 148 -29.21 -9.17 -7.19
C GLY A 148 -28.73 -8.67 -5.83
N TYR A 149 -27.63 -7.92 -5.77
CA TYR A 149 -27.15 -7.26 -4.57
C TYR A 149 -27.48 -5.77 -4.58
N THR A 150 -27.71 -5.19 -3.41
CA THR A 150 -27.83 -3.75 -3.23
C THR A 150 -26.48 -3.21 -2.76
N ALA A 151 -25.78 -2.44 -3.60
CA ALA A 151 -24.52 -1.81 -3.23
C ALA A 151 -24.69 -0.96 -1.95
N MET A 152 -23.70 -1.02 -1.06
CA MET A 152 -23.69 -0.36 0.25
C MET A 152 -24.83 -0.78 1.20
N SER A 153 -25.47 -1.92 0.96
CA SER A 153 -26.53 -2.46 1.83
C SER A 153 -26.42 -3.98 2.00
N SER A 154 -26.32 -4.73 0.90
CA SER A 154 -25.96 -6.15 0.94
C SER A 154 -24.57 -6.32 1.53
N LYS A 155 -24.39 -7.35 2.35
CA LYS A 155 -23.14 -7.56 3.11
C LYS A 155 -22.78 -9.04 3.27
N ILE A 156 -21.49 -9.28 3.49
CA ILE A 156 -20.94 -10.57 3.92
C ILE A 156 -20.21 -10.39 5.25
N SER A 157 -20.07 -11.44 6.05
CA SER A 157 -19.29 -11.36 7.29
C SER A 157 -17.82 -11.10 6.99
N VAL A 158 -17.09 -10.50 7.93
CA VAL A 158 -15.63 -10.33 7.81
C VAL A 158 -14.90 -11.67 7.66
N SER A 159 -15.41 -12.75 8.25
CA SER A 159 -14.84 -14.09 8.06
C SER A 159 -15.01 -14.62 6.63
N GLN A 160 -16.15 -14.33 5.99
CA GLN A 160 -16.36 -14.64 4.57
C GLN A 160 -15.41 -13.81 3.70
N ALA A 161 -15.32 -12.50 3.95
CA ALA A 161 -14.39 -11.62 3.25
C ALA A 161 -12.93 -12.06 3.43
N GLN A 162 -12.54 -12.56 4.60
CA GLN A 162 -11.20 -13.09 4.87
C GLN A 162 -10.93 -14.33 4.02
N THR A 163 -11.91 -15.21 3.87
CA THR A 163 -11.77 -16.42 3.04
C THR A 163 -11.56 -16.07 1.56
N LEU A 164 -12.29 -15.06 1.06
CA LEU A 164 -12.09 -14.53 -0.29
C LEU A 164 -10.69 -13.95 -0.46
N PHE A 165 -10.27 -13.08 0.47
CA PHE A 165 -8.95 -12.47 0.45
C PHE A 165 -7.80 -13.50 0.47
N GLU A 166 -7.90 -14.53 1.31
CA GLU A 166 -6.89 -15.60 1.36
C GLU A 166 -6.83 -16.40 0.04
N THR A 167 -7.97 -16.57 -0.62
CA THR A 167 -8.03 -17.21 -1.94
C THR A 167 -7.35 -16.34 -2.99
N ASP A 168 -7.68 -15.05 -3.04
CA ASP A 168 -7.11 -14.10 -3.98
C ASP A 168 -5.58 -13.97 -3.79
N VAL A 169 -5.12 -13.87 -2.54
CA VAL A 169 -3.68 -13.83 -2.22
C VAL A 169 -2.98 -15.10 -2.69
N ARG A 170 -3.56 -16.28 -2.45
CA ARG A 170 -2.97 -17.55 -2.88
C ARG A 170 -2.79 -17.61 -4.40
N ASP A 171 -3.80 -17.16 -5.15
CA ASP A 171 -3.74 -17.15 -6.61
C ASP A 171 -2.64 -16.21 -7.13
N ILE A 172 -2.42 -15.08 -6.45
CA ILE A 172 -1.32 -14.16 -6.75
C ILE A 172 0.03 -14.76 -6.36
N GLU A 173 0.15 -15.37 -5.18
CA GLU A 173 1.38 -16.06 -4.76
C GLU A 173 1.80 -17.11 -5.81
N GLU A 174 0.86 -17.89 -6.33
CA GLU A 174 1.14 -18.88 -7.39
C GLU A 174 1.68 -18.23 -8.66
N ARG A 175 1.14 -17.08 -9.06
CA ARG A 175 1.63 -16.32 -10.22
C ARG A 175 3.05 -15.79 -9.98
N VAL A 176 3.31 -15.24 -8.79
CA VAL A 176 4.65 -14.76 -8.40
C VAL A 176 5.65 -15.91 -8.39
N ARG A 177 5.31 -17.05 -7.78
CA ARG A 177 6.18 -18.24 -7.75
C ARG A 177 6.46 -18.82 -9.14
N LYS A 178 5.51 -18.72 -10.08
CA LYS A 178 5.72 -19.13 -11.48
C LYS A 178 6.61 -18.16 -12.26
N ALA A 179 6.60 -16.87 -11.90
CA ALA A 179 7.39 -15.86 -12.59
C ALA A 179 8.84 -15.77 -12.07
N ILE A 180 9.04 -16.00 -10.77
CA ILE A 180 10.33 -15.83 -10.11
C ILE A 180 10.97 -17.19 -9.81
N HIS A 181 12.24 -17.34 -10.17
CA HIS A 181 12.97 -18.60 -10.07
C HIS A 181 14.19 -18.53 -9.15
N VAL A 182 14.42 -17.38 -8.49
CA VAL A 182 15.55 -17.17 -7.58
C VAL A 182 15.07 -17.09 -6.13
N PRO A 183 15.90 -17.48 -5.14
CA PRO A 183 15.59 -17.29 -3.73
C PRO A 183 15.39 -15.81 -3.39
N LEU A 184 14.39 -15.49 -2.57
CA LEU A 184 14.06 -14.13 -2.15
C LEU A 184 14.08 -13.98 -0.63
N TYR A 185 14.21 -12.76 -0.13
CA TYR A 185 13.84 -12.46 1.25
C TYR A 185 12.32 -12.40 1.41
N GLN A 186 11.82 -12.68 2.62
CA GLN A 186 10.38 -12.64 2.91
C GLN A 186 9.72 -11.30 2.51
N GLN A 187 10.38 -10.18 2.82
CA GLN A 187 9.90 -8.84 2.48
C GLN A 187 9.91 -8.55 0.97
N GLU A 188 10.85 -9.14 0.21
CA GLU A 188 10.87 -9.02 -1.25
C GLU A 188 9.66 -9.75 -1.84
N PHE A 189 9.36 -10.95 -1.34
CA PHE A 189 8.20 -11.72 -1.76
C PHE A 189 6.88 -11.03 -1.41
N ASP A 190 6.74 -10.51 -0.19
CA ASP A 190 5.56 -9.76 0.24
C ASP A 190 5.33 -8.52 -0.65
N ALA A 191 6.41 -7.80 -1.01
CA ALA A 191 6.32 -6.64 -1.89
C ALA A 191 5.88 -7.04 -3.31
N LEU A 192 6.40 -8.14 -3.85
CA LEU A 192 5.99 -8.65 -5.17
C LEU A 192 4.53 -9.09 -5.19
N VAL A 193 4.07 -9.80 -4.15
CA VAL A 193 2.65 -10.19 -4.02
C VAL A 193 1.78 -8.95 -3.89
N SER A 194 2.15 -7.96 -3.07
CA SER A 194 1.38 -6.72 -2.93
C SER A 194 1.26 -5.96 -4.25
N LEU A 195 2.36 -5.85 -5.00
CA LEU A 195 2.36 -5.22 -6.31
C LEU A 195 1.48 -5.99 -7.31
N ALA A 196 1.60 -7.32 -7.35
CA ALA A 196 0.84 -8.17 -8.25
C ALA A 196 -0.66 -8.21 -7.91
N PHE A 197 -1.03 -8.19 -6.63
CA PHE A 197 -2.42 -8.12 -6.17
C PHE A 197 -3.10 -6.86 -6.69
N ARG A 198 -2.43 -5.72 -6.55
CA ARG A 198 -2.90 -4.44 -7.11
C ARG A 198 -3.02 -4.50 -8.64
N ALA A 199 -2.01 -5.06 -9.32
CA ALA A 199 -2.00 -5.15 -10.78
C ALA A 199 -3.11 -6.06 -11.32
N ALA A 200 -3.34 -7.20 -10.68
CA ALA A 200 -4.41 -8.13 -11.05
C ALA A 200 -5.80 -7.50 -10.92
N ASN A 201 -6.01 -6.74 -9.84
CA ASN A 201 -7.21 -5.92 -9.65
C ASN A 201 -7.36 -4.85 -10.74
N THR A 202 -6.26 -4.42 -11.39
CA THR A 202 -6.31 -3.46 -12.50
C THR A 202 -6.37 -4.07 -13.90
N SER A 203 -5.89 -5.29 -14.12
CA SER A 203 -5.85 -5.95 -15.44
C SER A 203 -7.15 -6.65 -15.83
N HIS A 204 -8.02 -6.93 -14.85
CA HIS A 204 -9.41 -7.34 -15.08
C HIS A 204 -10.41 -6.18 -14.96
N ARG A 205 -9.92 -5.01 -14.54
CA ARG A 205 -10.63 -3.75 -14.66
C ARG A 205 -10.52 -3.28 -16.10
#